data_AF-A0AAW8C0J7-F1
#
_entry.id   AF-A0AAW8C0J7-F1
#
_cell.length_a   1.000
_cell.length_b   1.000
_cell.length_c   1.000
_cell.angle_alpha   90.00
_cell.angle_beta   90.00
_cell.angle_gamma   90.00
#
_symmetry.space_group_name_H-M   'P 1'
#
loop_
_entity.id
_entity.type
_entity.pdbx_description
1 polymer ?
#
loop_
_entity_poly.entity_id
_entity_poly.type
_entity_poly.pdbx_seq_one_letter_code
_entity_poly.pdbx_strand_id
1 'polypeptide(L)'
;MSNKIPLPCSTTIDSTLSHRTRRRLSRASGGWLCFYSGVTSEDWSTLAGLREVSRVRSGRIPGWSAPVAYAVGFFDGREWKFPYVNRPGGTHDLPAVMLAEVVGYGGGTHEFHLTAEQLAIAIAKLAPAEAVSDVDHPNLMSWRSIAAAAPSQIAAVFVGSLEDQPAGNADVALRLLLV
;
A
#
# COMPACT_ATOMS: atom_id res chain seq x y z
N MET A 1 16.21 57.65 17.93
CA MET A 1 15.42 56.52 18.45
C MET A 1 16.01 55.26 17.79
N SER A 2 17.15 54.73 18.24
CA SER A 2 17.34 53.91 19.46
C SER A 2 16.27 52.81 19.50
N ASN A 3 16.57 51.51 19.39
CA ASN A 3 17.58 50.80 20.16
C ASN A 3 18.04 49.48 19.51
N LYS A 4 19.29 49.15 19.83
CA LYS A 4 20.02 47.90 19.66
C LYS A 4 19.78 46.99 20.90
N ILE A 5 19.77 45.67 20.69
CA ILE A 5 20.26 44.57 21.61
C ILE A 5 19.35 44.28 22.84
N PRO A 6 19.29 43.08 23.51
CA PRO A 6 20.14 41.85 23.48
C PRO A 6 19.42 40.46 23.47
N LEU A 7 20.23 39.40 23.36
CA LEU A 7 19.98 38.02 23.87
C LEU A 7 20.04 37.95 25.41
N PRO A 8 19.34 37.00 26.05
CA PRO A 8 20.00 36.18 27.08
C PRO A 8 19.64 34.69 26.94
N CYS A 9 20.58 33.75 27.04
CA CYS A 9 21.41 33.30 28.17
C CYS A 9 20.79 32.08 28.88
N SER A 10 21.65 31.07 29.02
CA SER A 10 21.43 29.73 29.53
C SER A 10 20.75 29.66 30.89
N THR A 11 19.87 28.67 31.08
CA THR A 11 19.39 28.26 32.39
C THR A 11 20.21 27.06 32.88
N THR A 12 21.17 27.37 33.76
CA THR A 12 21.73 26.44 34.75
C THR A 12 20.61 26.01 35.69
N ILE A 13 20.36 24.71 35.84
CA ILE A 13 19.53 24.19 36.94
C ILE A 13 20.44 23.64 38.01
N ASP A 14 20.29 24.26 39.17
CA ASP A 14 21.03 24.09 40.40
C ASP A 14 20.71 22.75 41.06
N SER A 15 21.73 22.21 41.73
CA SER A 15 21.70 20.96 42.45
C SER A 15 21.16 21.19 43.86
N THR A 16 20.09 20.50 44.24
CA THR A 16 19.76 20.32 45.66
C THR A 16 19.73 18.84 46.03
N LEU A 17 20.73 18.49 46.84
CA LEU A 17 20.87 17.25 47.59
C LEU A 17 19.64 17.01 48.49
N SER A 18 19.12 15.79 48.49
CA SER A 18 18.55 15.20 49.70
C SER A 18 18.97 13.74 49.84
N HIS A 19 19.35 13.39 51.06
CA HIS A 19 20.14 12.23 51.47
C HIS A 19 19.28 10.99 51.80
N ARG A 20 19.95 9.83 51.71
CA ARG A 20 19.63 8.47 52.24
C ARG A 20 18.68 7.63 51.38
N THR A 21 19.03 6.43 50.92
CA THR A 21 19.51 5.29 51.73
C THR A 21 20.28 4.26 50.89
N ARG A 22 21.26 3.59 51.52
CA ARG A 22 22.19 2.57 51.01
C ARG A 22 21.51 1.40 50.27
N ARG A 23 22.13 0.94 49.18
CA ARG A 23 22.51 -0.48 48.99
C ARG A 23 23.67 -0.60 48.00
N ARG A 24 24.74 -1.24 48.47
CA ARG A 24 25.92 -1.62 47.72
C ARG A 24 25.60 -2.95 47.02
N LEU A 25 25.52 -2.96 45.69
CA LEU A 25 25.71 -4.18 44.90
C LEU A 25 26.69 -3.86 43.79
N SER A 26 27.77 -4.64 43.83
CA SER A 26 28.90 -4.64 42.93
C SER A 26 28.53 -5.36 41.63
N ARG A 27 29.31 -5.07 40.58
CA ARG A 27 29.52 -5.78 39.31
C ARG A 27 28.97 -5.10 38.05
N ALA A 28 29.95 -4.50 37.38
CA ALA A 28 30.07 -4.38 35.94
C ALA A 28 29.85 -5.72 35.20
N SER A 29 29.76 -5.59 33.89
CA SER A 29 29.80 -6.61 32.82
C SER A 29 28.50 -7.32 32.47
N GLY A 30 28.11 -7.20 31.20
CA GLY A 30 27.07 -8.01 30.56
C GLY A 30 26.38 -7.23 29.46
N GLY A 31 26.75 -7.51 28.21
CA GLY A 31 26.36 -6.74 27.04
C GLY A 31 24.85 -6.55 26.89
N TRP A 32 24.49 -5.36 26.46
CA TRP A 32 23.20 -5.11 25.84
C TRP A 32 23.16 -5.96 24.57
N LEU A 33 22.52 -7.13 24.63
CA LEU A 33 22.01 -7.76 23.43
C LEU A 33 20.98 -6.78 22.86
N CYS A 34 21.40 -6.01 21.86
CA CYS A 34 20.48 -5.58 20.82
C CYS A 34 19.88 -6.86 20.24
N PHE A 35 18.69 -7.24 20.71
CA PHE A 35 17.81 -8.05 19.91
C PHE A 35 17.57 -7.25 18.64
N TYR A 36 18.30 -7.61 17.57
CA TYR A 36 17.88 -7.34 16.22
C TYR A 36 16.54 -8.06 16.08
N SER A 37 15.45 -7.37 16.38
CA SER A 37 14.16 -7.70 15.80
C SER A 37 14.40 -7.64 14.29
N GLY A 38 14.59 -8.81 13.68
CA GLY A 38 14.72 -8.95 12.24
C GLY A 38 13.44 -8.45 11.59
N VAL A 39 13.35 -7.15 11.36
CA VAL A 39 12.56 -6.59 10.28
C VAL A 39 13.25 -7.11 9.04
N THR A 40 12.78 -8.23 8.51
CA THR A 40 13.08 -8.60 7.13
C THR A 40 12.55 -7.46 6.29
N SER A 41 13.43 -6.54 5.90
CA SER A 41 13.10 -5.49 4.93
C SER A 41 12.43 -6.15 3.75
N GLU A 42 11.25 -5.67 3.35
CA GLU A 42 10.59 -6.12 2.12
C GLU A 42 11.58 -5.91 0.96
N ASP A 43 11.92 -6.98 0.24
CA ASP A 43 12.76 -6.89 -0.95
C ASP A 43 11.87 -6.57 -2.16
N TRP A 44 11.94 -5.33 -2.62
CA TRP A 44 11.22 -4.87 -3.80
C TRP A 44 12.06 -4.90 -5.07
N SER A 45 13.33 -5.28 -4.97
CA SER A 45 14.31 -5.20 -6.06
C SER A 45 14.43 -6.48 -6.88
N THR A 46 13.76 -7.56 -6.46
CA THR A 46 13.79 -8.86 -7.16
C THR A 46 12.39 -9.40 -7.39
N LEU A 47 12.20 -10.20 -8.45
CA LEU A 47 10.92 -10.85 -8.72
C LEU A 47 10.51 -11.82 -7.58
N ALA A 48 11.49 -12.51 -6.98
CA ALA A 48 11.24 -13.36 -5.82
C ALA A 48 10.78 -12.53 -4.61
N GLY A 49 11.41 -11.37 -4.41
CA GLY A 49 11.01 -10.40 -3.40
C GLY A 49 9.58 -9.89 -3.60
N LEU A 50 9.20 -9.48 -4.82
CA LEU A 50 7.83 -9.06 -5.13
C LEU A 50 6.78 -10.15 -4.84
N ARG A 51 7.10 -11.42 -5.17
CA ARG A 51 6.25 -12.56 -4.84
C ARG A 51 6.10 -12.74 -3.32
N GLU A 52 7.19 -12.60 -2.58
CA GLU A 52 7.17 -12.71 -1.13
C GLU A 52 6.40 -11.55 -0.47
N VAL A 53 6.57 -10.32 -0.95
CA VAL A 53 5.77 -9.17 -0.52
C VAL A 53 4.29 -9.43 -0.77
N SER A 54 3.92 -9.91 -1.96
CA SER A 54 2.54 -10.27 -2.29
C SER A 54 1.99 -11.30 -1.31
N ARG A 55 2.74 -12.39 -1.07
CA ARG A 55 2.35 -13.48 -0.17
C ARG A 55 2.18 -13.01 1.28
N VAL A 56 3.12 -12.22 1.79
CA VAL A 56 3.08 -11.72 3.17
C VAL A 56 1.93 -10.74 3.37
N ARG A 57 1.69 -9.84 2.42
CA ARG A 57 0.63 -8.84 2.52
C ARG A 57 -0.75 -9.42 2.32
N SER A 58 -0.93 -10.33 1.35
CA SER A 58 -2.21 -11.03 1.17
C SER A 58 -2.58 -11.85 2.40
N GLY A 59 -1.61 -12.48 3.07
CA GLY A 59 -1.83 -13.19 4.33
C GLY A 59 -2.30 -12.32 5.50
N ARG A 60 -2.25 -10.99 5.39
CA ARG A 60 -2.78 -10.04 6.39
C ARG A 60 -4.19 -9.56 6.07
N ILE A 61 -4.71 -9.84 4.87
CA ILE A 61 -6.06 -9.46 4.47
C ILE A 61 -7.02 -10.55 4.97
N PRO A 62 -7.98 -10.22 5.85
CA PRO A 62 -8.94 -11.19 6.35
C PRO A 62 -9.76 -11.82 5.21
N GLY A 63 -9.73 -13.15 5.13
CA GLY A 63 -10.48 -13.90 4.12
C GLY A 63 -9.92 -13.82 2.70
N TRP A 64 -8.66 -13.40 2.53
CA TRP A 64 -8.03 -13.24 1.21
C TRP A 64 -8.28 -14.43 0.27
N SER A 65 -8.95 -14.14 -0.83
CA SER A 65 -9.00 -14.96 -2.03
C SER A 65 -8.64 -14.10 -3.22
N ALA A 66 -7.68 -14.54 -4.02
CA ALA A 66 -7.31 -13.84 -5.23
C ALA A 66 -8.52 -13.80 -6.21
N PRO A 67 -8.78 -12.65 -6.86
CA PRO A 67 -9.79 -12.58 -7.90
C PRO A 67 -9.34 -13.37 -9.14
N VAL A 68 -10.28 -13.92 -9.91
CA VAL A 68 -9.99 -14.49 -11.24
C VAL A 68 -9.70 -13.41 -12.27
N ALA A 69 -10.25 -12.21 -12.09
CA ALA A 69 -9.94 -11.04 -12.92
C ALA A 69 -10.09 -9.75 -12.12
N TYR A 70 -9.32 -8.72 -12.44
CA TYR A 70 -9.51 -7.40 -11.83
C TYR A 70 -8.99 -6.28 -12.72
N ALA A 71 -9.55 -5.09 -12.51
CA ALA A 71 -9.11 -3.88 -13.19
C ALA A 71 -9.44 -2.63 -12.36
N VAL A 72 -8.71 -1.55 -12.64
CA VAL A 72 -9.14 -0.20 -12.28
C VAL A 72 -9.60 0.48 -13.57
N GLY A 73 -10.82 0.99 -13.55
CA GLY A 73 -11.42 1.70 -14.67
C GLY A 73 -11.94 3.07 -14.27
N PHE A 74 -12.31 3.85 -15.28
CA PHE A 74 -12.96 5.14 -15.11
C PHE A 74 -14.13 5.29 -16.07
N PHE A 75 -15.08 6.15 -15.71
CA PHE A 75 -16.20 6.49 -16.58
C PHE A 75 -15.85 7.75 -17.38
N ASP A 76 -15.95 7.67 -18.71
CA ASP A 76 -15.61 8.79 -19.62
C ASP A 76 -16.80 9.73 -19.92
N GLY A 77 -17.94 9.52 -19.25
CA GLY A 77 -19.20 10.21 -19.51
C GLY A 77 -20.17 9.41 -20.38
N ARG A 78 -19.72 8.31 -21.00
CA ARG A 78 -20.55 7.42 -21.83
C ARG A 78 -20.46 5.98 -21.37
N GLU A 79 -19.25 5.47 -21.14
CA GLU A 79 -19.02 4.08 -20.78
C GLU A 79 -17.81 3.94 -19.84
N TRP A 80 -17.71 2.76 -19.24
CA TRP A 80 -16.55 2.40 -18.43
C TRP A 80 -15.38 1.99 -19.33
N LYS A 81 -14.21 2.57 -19.05
CA LYS A 81 -12.95 2.30 -19.74
C LYS A 81 -11.96 1.65 -18.79
N PHE A 82 -11.29 0.61 -19.27
CA PHE A 82 -10.28 -0.13 -18.53
C PHE A 82 -8.97 -0.14 -19.32
N PRO A 83 -8.03 0.79 -19.05
CA PRO A 83 -6.77 0.87 -19.78
C PRO A 83 -5.90 -0.39 -19.64
N TYR A 84 -6.10 -1.14 -18.55
CA TYR A 84 -5.47 -2.45 -18.36
C TYR A 84 -6.40 -3.38 -17.59
N VAL A 85 -6.50 -4.63 -18.06
CA VAL A 85 -7.33 -5.68 -17.46
C VAL A 85 -6.45 -6.88 -17.12
N ASN A 86 -6.48 -7.30 -15.86
CA ASN A 86 -5.85 -8.54 -15.42
C ASN A 86 -6.86 -9.66 -15.63
N ARG A 87 -6.62 -10.49 -16.66
CA ARG A 87 -7.51 -11.58 -17.08
C ARG A 87 -7.25 -12.88 -16.28
N PRO A 88 -8.19 -13.84 -16.33
CA PRO A 88 -7.99 -15.18 -15.76
C PRO A 88 -6.70 -15.84 -16.24
N GLY A 89 -5.98 -16.47 -15.31
CA GLY A 89 -4.68 -17.11 -15.58
C GLY A 89 -3.47 -16.18 -15.60
N GLY A 90 -3.65 -14.87 -15.36
CA GLY A 90 -2.54 -13.93 -15.19
C GLY A 90 -1.77 -14.14 -13.87
N THR A 91 -0.54 -13.60 -13.79
CA THR A 91 0.37 -13.77 -12.64
C THR A 91 0.55 -12.48 -11.82
N HIS A 92 -0.32 -11.49 -11.98
CA HIS A 92 -0.18 -10.15 -11.39
C HIS A 92 -0.88 -10.07 -10.03
N ASP A 93 -0.40 -10.84 -9.05
CA ASP A 93 -1.01 -10.91 -7.72
C ASP A 93 -0.72 -9.66 -6.88
N LEU A 94 0.51 -9.13 -6.97
CA LEU A 94 0.94 -8.01 -6.14
C LEU A 94 0.07 -6.75 -6.31
N PRO A 95 -0.26 -6.28 -7.53
CA PRO A 95 -1.15 -5.12 -7.67
C PRO A 95 -2.56 -5.38 -7.12
N ALA A 96 -3.09 -6.60 -7.26
CA ALA A 96 -4.39 -6.96 -6.69
C ALA A 96 -4.38 -6.80 -5.16
N VAL A 97 -3.32 -7.27 -4.51
CA VAL A 97 -3.12 -7.14 -3.06
C VAL A 97 -3.02 -5.67 -2.64
N MET A 98 -2.22 -4.85 -3.34
CA MET A 98 -2.09 -3.42 -3.00
C MET A 98 -3.42 -2.68 -3.12
N LEU A 99 -4.20 -2.99 -4.15
CA LEU A 99 -5.51 -2.38 -4.35
C LEU A 99 -6.51 -2.87 -3.29
N ALA A 100 -6.47 -4.15 -2.96
CA ALA A 100 -7.33 -4.76 -1.95
C ALA A 100 -7.10 -4.18 -0.55
N GLU A 101 -5.84 -3.92 -0.17
CA GLU A 101 -5.50 -3.23 1.09
C GLU A 101 -6.14 -1.83 1.19
N VAL A 102 -6.32 -1.14 0.06
CA VAL A 102 -6.89 0.22 0.03
C VAL A 102 -8.42 0.18 0.12
N VAL A 103 -9.06 -0.76 -0.57
CA VAL A 103 -10.53 -0.81 -0.66
C VAL A 103 -11.18 -1.77 0.34
N GLY A 104 -10.39 -2.56 1.06
CA GLY A 104 -10.88 -3.57 2.01
C GLY A 104 -11.43 -4.83 1.33
N TYR A 105 -10.94 -5.17 0.13
CA TYR A 105 -11.35 -6.39 -0.56
C TYR A 105 -10.74 -7.63 0.12
N GLY A 106 -11.60 -8.61 0.46
CA GLY A 106 -11.18 -9.90 1.02
C GLY A 106 -11.35 -11.06 0.03
N GLY A 107 -12.40 -11.07 -0.79
CA GLY A 107 -12.67 -12.17 -1.72
C GLY A 107 -14.04 -11.99 -2.40
N GLY A 108 -14.38 -12.87 -3.34
CA GLY A 108 -15.64 -12.80 -4.09
C GLY A 108 -15.64 -11.73 -5.20
N THR A 109 -16.80 -11.43 -5.76
CA THR A 109 -16.98 -10.39 -6.78
C THR A 109 -17.45 -9.09 -6.15
N HIS A 110 -16.70 -8.00 -6.39
CA HIS A 110 -16.96 -6.69 -5.81
C HIS A 110 -16.58 -5.54 -6.76
N GLU A 111 -17.33 -4.45 -6.68
CA GLU A 111 -17.04 -3.17 -7.30
C GLU A 111 -16.89 -2.11 -6.20
N PHE A 112 -15.80 -1.35 -6.23
CA PHE A 112 -15.53 -0.28 -5.29
C PHE A 112 -15.33 1.03 -6.05
N HIS A 113 -16.15 2.04 -5.76
CA HIS A 113 -15.87 3.39 -6.22
C HIS A 113 -14.64 3.93 -5.49
N LEU A 114 -13.68 4.43 -6.26
CA LEU A 114 -12.45 5.01 -5.72
C LEU A 114 -12.52 6.53 -5.73
N THR A 115 -12.03 7.14 -4.65
CA THR A 115 -11.59 8.53 -4.69
C THR A 115 -10.24 8.65 -5.41
N ALA A 116 -9.91 9.84 -5.90
CA ALA A 116 -8.58 10.12 -6.45
C ALA A 116 -7.47 9.87 -5.41
N GLU A 117 -7.74 10.13 -4.13
CA GLU A 117 -6.83 9.87 -3.03
C GLU A 117 -6.58 8.37 -2.82
N GLN A 118 -7.63 7.53 -2.85
CA GLN A 118 -7.48 6.08 -2.77
C GLN A 118 -6.65 5.54 -3.94
N LEU A 119 -6.88 6.03 -5.16
CA LEU A 119 -6.06 5.64 -6.31
C LEU A 119 -4.59 6.07 -6.13
N ALA A 120 -4.33 7.28 -5.61
CA ALA A 120 -2.98 7.75 -5.32
C ALA A 120 -2.29 6.87 -4.24
N ILE A 121 -3.01 6.45 -3.20
CA ILE A 121 -2.48 5.53 -2.19
C ILE A 121 -2.14 4.17 -2.80
N ALA A 122 -3.00 3.62 -3.67
CA ALA A 122 -2.73 2.36 -4.36
C ALA A 122 -1.48 2.45 -5.25
N ILE A 123 -1.32 3.55 -5.99
CA ILE A 123 -0.11 3.84 -6.78
C ILE A 123 1.12 3.92 -5.89
N ALA A 124 1.07 4.67 -4.79
CA ALA A 124 2.21 4.81 -3.87
C ALA A 124 2.61 3.47 -3.22
N LYS A 125 1.63 2.62 -2.89
CA LYS A 125 1.87 1.27 -2.35
C LYS A 125 2.55 0.34 -3.35
N LEU A 126 2.21 0.45 -4.64
CA LEU A 126 2.74 -0.41 -5.70
C LEU A 126 4.04 0.11 -6.33
N ALA A 127 4.28 1.42 -6.31
CA ALA A 127 5.43 2.07 -6.93
C ALA A 127 6.80 1.44 -6.61
N PRO A 128 7.08 0.93 -5.40
CA PRO A 128 8.36 0.28 -5.13
C PRO A 128 8.66 -0.92 -6.02
N ALA A 129 7.65 -1.55 -6.64
CA ALA A 129 7.84 -2.66 -7.58
C ALA A 129 8.65 -2.28 -8.84
N GLU A 130 8.70 -0.99 -9.19
CA GLU A 130 9.49 -0.47 -10.31
C GLU A 130 11.01 -0.66 -10.13
N ALA A 131 11.48 -0.99 -8.93
CA ALA A 131 12.87 -1.38 -8.70
C ALA A 131 13.25 -2.65 -9.49
N VAL A 132 12.29 -3.51 -9.84
CA VAL A 132 12.47 -4.59 -10.81
C VAL A 132 12.26 -4.02 -12.22
N SER A 133 13.35 -3.63 -12.87
CA SER A 133 13.32 -2.99 -14.20
C SER A 133 13.17 -3.96 -15.38
N ASP A 134 13.42 -5.26 -15.16
CA ASP A 134 13.33 -6.30 -16.21
C ASP A 134 11.90 -6.76 -16.50
N VAL A 135 10.89 -6.19 -15.82
CA VAL A 135 9.47 -6.52 -16.01
C VAL A 135 8.64 -5.25 -16.18
N ASP A 136 7.64 -5.32 -17.05
CA ASP A 136 6.67 -4.25 -17.20
C ASP A 136 5.74 -4.15 -15.99
N HIS A 137 5.31 -2.91 -15.68
CA HIS A 137 4.37 -2.60 -14.61
C HIS A 137 3.05 -2.04 -15.16
N PRO A 138 2.29 -2.80 -15.98
CA PRO A 138 1.14 -2.27 -16.72
C PRO A 138 0.01 -1.75 -15.83
N ASN A 139 -0.19 -2.36 -14.66
CA ASN A 139 -1.13 -1.84 -13.66
C ASN A 139 -0.72 -0.44 -13.20
N LEU A 140 0.55 -0.24 -12.83
CA LEU A 140 1.03 1.05 -12.34
C LEU A 140 0.96 2.14 -13.41
N MET A 141 1.33 1.81 -14.66
CA MET A 141 1.21 2.72 -15.81
C MET A 141 -0.26 3.12 -16.07
N SER A 142 -1.16 2.14 -16.05
CA SER A 142 -2.61 2.34 -16.20
C SER A 142 -3.16 3.25 -15.11
N TRP A 143 -2.88 2.93 -13.83
CA TRP A 143 -3.40 3.70 -12.69
C TRP A 143 -2.90 5.14 -12.70
N ARG A 144 -1.62 5.37 -13.04
CA ARG A 144 -1.07 6.73 -13.19
C ARG A 144 -1.75 7.48 -14.33
N SER A 145 -2.06 6.82 -15.44
CA SER A 145 -2.77 7.43 -16.57
C SER A 145 -4.19 7.85 -16.19
N ILE A 146 -4.90 7.00 -15.43
CA ILE A 146 -6.22 7.32 -14.88
C ILE A 146 -6.14 8.52 -13.92
N ALA A 147 -5.18 8.50 -13.00
CA ALA A 147 -4.99 9.60 -12.04
C ALA A 147 -4.70 10.92 -12.75
N ALA A 148 -3.87 10.91 -13.79
CA ALA A 148 -3.54 12.08 -14.59
C ALA A 148 -4.74 12.61 -15.39
N ALA A 149 -5.63 11.73 -15.86
CA ALA A 149 -6.85 12.13 -16.56
C ALA A 149 -7.91 12.77 -15.65
N ALA A 150 -7.79 12.59 -14.33
CA ALA A 150 -8.68 13.14 -13.30
C ALA A 150 -10.19 12.97 -13.63
N PRO A 151 -10.66 11.74 -13.95
CA PRO A 151 -12.06 11.49 -14.29
C PRO A 151 -12.98 11.70 -13.08
N SER A 152 -14.25 11.98 -13.34
CA SER A 152 -15.26 12.18 -12.29
C SER A 152 -15.63 10.91 -11.53
N GLN A 153 -15.40 9.73 -12.12
CA GLN A 153 -15.71 8.43 -11.51
C GLN A 153 -14.61 7.43 -11.83
N ILE A 154 -14.19 6.70 -10.80
CA ILE A 154 -13.18 5.65 -10.86
C ILE A 154 -13.74 4.45 -10.10
N ALA A 155 -13.49 3.25 -10.60
CA ALA A 155 -13.86 2.01 -9.91
C ALA A 155 -12.72 1.00 -9.94
N ALA A 156 -12.51 0.32 -8.81
CA ALA A 156 -11.80 -0.94 -8.74
C ALA A 156 -12.82 -2.08 -8.82
N VAL A 157 -12.63 -3.00 -9.77
CA VAL A 157 -13.48 -4.17 -9.92
C VAL A 157 -12.64 -5.42 -9.66
N PHE A 158 -13.15 -6.28 -8.80
CA PHE A 158 -12.62 -7.61 -8.50
C PHE A 158 -13.68 -8.64 -8.88
N VAL A 159 -13.33 -9.58 -9.75
CA VAL A 159 -14.17 -10.71 -10.13
C VAL A 159 -13.65 -11.93 -9.40
N GLY A 160 -14.43 -12.45 -8.44
CA GLY A 160 -14.07 -13.66 -7.68
C GLY A 160 -14.34 -14.93 -8.49
N SER A 161 -15.47 -14.96 -9.19
CA SER A 161 -15.83 -15.99 -10.16
C SER A 161 -16.56 -15.37 -11.36
N LEU A 162 -16.35 -15.95 -12.55
CA LEU A 162 -17.11 -15.57 -13.74
C LEU A 162 -18.59 -15.96 -13.64
N GLU A 163 -18.93 -16.88 -12.74
CA GLU A 163 -20.31 -17.31 -12.47
C GLU A 163 -21.02 -16.42 -11.43
N ASP A 164 -20.28 -15.56 -10.71
CA ASP A 164 -20.88 -14.63 -9.76
C ASP A 164 -21.76 -13.59 -10.48
N GLN A 165 -22.82 -13.14 -9.81
CA GLN A 165 -23.59 -12.00 -10.28
C GLN A 165 -22.70 -10.75 -10.34
N PRO A 166 -22.84 -9.90 -11.38
CA PRO A 166 -22.08 -8.67 -11.45
C PRO A 166 -22.35 -7.75 -10.25
N ALA A 167 -21.30 -7.18 -9.67
CA ALA A 167 -21.39 -6.29 -8.51
C ALA A 167 -21.84 -4.86 -8.85
N GLY A 168 -21.76 -4.46 -10.12
CA GLY A 168 -22.12 -3.12 -10.57
C GLY A 168 -21.90 -2.91 -12.07
N ASN A 169 -22.08 -1.66 -12.52
CA ASN A 169 -21.99 -1.32 -13.94
C ASN A 169 -20.56 -1.37 -14.48
N ALA A 170 -19.56 -1.07 -13.64
CA ALA A 170 -18.16 -1.20 -14.03
C ALA A 170 -17.79 -2.68 -14.16
N ASP A 171 -18.30 -3.55 -13.28
CA ASP A 171 -18.14 -5.00 -13.39
C ASP A 171 -18.78 -5.57 -14.66
N VAL A 172 -20.02 -5.18 -14.97
CA VAL A 172 -20.67 -5.58 -16.23
C VAL A 172 -19.78 -5.20 -17.42
N ALA A 173 -19.28 -3.96 -17.47
CA ALA A 173 -18.41 -3.51 -18.54
C ALA A 173 -17.07 -4.26 -18.58
N LEU A 174 -16.48 -4.57 -17.42
CA LEU A 174 -15.25 -5.35 -17.35
C LEU A 174 -15.44 -6.76 -17.92
N ARG A 175 -16.54 -7.43 -17.56
CA ARG A 175 -16.84 -8.81 -18.00
C ARG A 175 -16.96 -8.93 -19.52
N LEU A 176 -17.43 -7.88 -20.20
CA LEU A 176 -17.46 -7.82 -21.67
C LEU A 176 -16.05 -7.82 -22.31
N LEU A 177 -15.00 -7.55 -21.54
CA LEU A 177 -13.59 -7.57 -22.00
C LEU A 177 -12.86 -8.87 -21.66
N LEU A 178 -13.51 -9.79 -20.94
CA LEU A 178 -12.97 -11.08 -20.50
C LEU A 178 -13.36 -12.26 -21.40
N VAL A 179 -14.29 -12.03 -22.33
CA VAL A 179 -14.77 -13.02 -23.31
C VAL A 179 -13.88 -13.11 -24.55
#